data_AF-A0A1F8LC47-F1
#
_entry.id   AF-A0A1F8LC47-F1
#
_cell.length_a   1.000
_cell.length_b   1.000
_cell.length_c   1.000
_cell.angle_alpha   90.00
_cell.angle_beta   90.00
_cell.angle_gamma   90.00
#
_symmetry.space_group_name_H-M   'P 1'
#
loop_
_entity.id
_entity.type
_entity.pdbx_description
1 polymer ?
#
loop_
_entity_poly.entity_id
_entity_poly.type
_entity_poly.pdbx_seq_one_letter_code
_entity_poly.pdbx_strand_id
1 'polypeptide(L)'
;MFERFRRSVELTKASLAVLRADRELLIYPLISFVGVALVSISFAVPFLVTGAFTRTTESGVDPVTLALGFAYYVVIYTVIFFFNTALVGAAMIRLDGGNPTLSDGFRIAASRLPAIIGYAALAATVGMVLRAISERVGLLGQLVVGLIGFAWNVATFLVVPVLVVEGVGPVEAIKRSAGLLRKTWGEQLIGNVGIGLVFGLLTLGVFIVGGLLVALLASISGLLALVAVVALIVAVAILALVGSAVGGIFTASLYRYATTGDAGPMFQTETVAAAFRPKGSR
;
A
#
# COMPACT_ATOMS: atom_id res chain seq x y z
N MET A 1 -22.09 9.93 -7.63
CA MET A 1 -21.37 9.21 -6.55
C MET A 1 -21.54 7.69 -6.71
N PHE A 2 -22.76 7.17 -6.88
CA PHE A 2 -23.00 5.73 -7.12
C PHE A 2 -22.24 5.13 -8.31
N GLU A 3 -22.16 5.81 -9.45
CA GLU A 3 -21.38 5.31 -10.61
C GLU A 3 -19.89 5.19 -10.30
N ARG A 4 -19.31 6.14 -9.55
CA ARG A 4 -17.91 6.09 -9.12
C ARG A 4 -17.67 4.86 -8.25
N PHE A 5 -18.52 4.65 -7.25
CA PHE A 5 -18.45 3.48 -6.37
C PHE A 5 -18.61 2.17 -7.14
N ARG A 6 -19.59 2.08 -8.04
CA ARG A 6 -19.80 0.90 -8.90
C ARG A 6 -18.54 0.56 -9.72
N ARG A 7 -17.91 1.56 -10.34
CA ARG A 7 -16.64 1.38 -11.08
C ARG A 7 -15.53 0.90 -10.17
N SER A 8 -15.37 1.50 -8.99
CA SER A 8 -14.39 1.05 -8.00
C SER A 8 -14.58 -0.43 -7.62
N VAL A 9 -15.83 -0.86 -7.46
CA VAL A 9 -16.19 -2.25 -7.19
C VAL A 9 -15.89 -3.15 -8.39
N GLU A 10 -16.17 -2.72 -9.62
CA GLU A 10 -15.87 -3.48 -10.84
C GLU A 10 -14.35 -3.68 -11.03
N LEU A 11 -13.55 -2.63 -10.82
CA LEU A 11 -12.07 -2.71 -10.84
C LEU A 11 -11.52 -3.62 -9.74
N THR A 12 -12.12 -3.55 -8.54
CA THR A 12 -11.76 -4.45 -7.43
C THR A 12 -12.09 -5.90 -7.79
N LYS A 13 -13.25 -6.16 -8.40
CA LYS A 13 -13.64 -7.50 -8.87
C LYS A 13 -12.70 -8.04 -9.96
N ALA A 14 -12.30 -7.20 -10.92
CA ALA A 14 -11.35 -7.59 -11.96
C ALA A 14 -9.99 -7.96 -11.35
N SER A 15 -9.47 -7.14 -10.44
CA SER A 15 -8.24 -7.42 -9.70
C SER A 15 -8.34 -8.70 -8.86
N LEU A 16 -9.51 -8.93 -8.24
CA LEU A 16 -9.79 -10.16 -7.50
C LEU A 16 -9.91 -11.39 -8.41
N ALA A 17 -10.38 -11.23 -9.65
CA ALA A 17 -10.42 -12.31 -10.63
C ALA A 17 -9.00 -12.75 -11.04
N VAL A 18 -8.09 -11.80 -11.25
CA VAL A 18 -6.65 -12.09 -11.47
C VAL A 18 -6.08 -12.85 -10.27
N LEU A 19 -6.33 -12.37 -9.04
CA LEU A 19 -5.86 -13.02 -7.82
C LEU A 19 -6.47 -14.42 -7.60
N ARG A 20 -7.71 -14.65 -8.05
CA ARG A 20 -8.33 -15.99 -8.00
C ARG A 20 -7.73 -16.94 -9.03
N ALA A 21 -7.36 -16.43 -10.20
CA ALA A 21 -6.66 -17.18 -11.24
C ALA A 21 -5.19 -17.46 -10.86
N ASP A 22 -4.62 -16.68 -9.94
CA ASP A 22 -3.26 -16.84 -9.44
C ASP A 22 -3.17 -16.61 -7.92
N ARG A 23 -3.48 -17.65 -7.15
CA ARG A 23 -3.44 -17.58 -5.69
C ARG A 23 -2.02 -17.47 -5.14
N GLU A 24 -1.00 -17.80 -5.92
CA GLU A 24 0.40 -17.70 -5.51
C GLU A 24 0.81 -16.25 -5.27
N LEU A 25 0.13 -15.28 -5.90
CA LEU A 25 0.33 -13.85 -5.66
C LEU A 25 0.09 -13.44 -4.19
N LEU A 26 -0.71 -14.18 -3.42
CA LEU A 26 -0.91 -13.92 -1.98
C LEU A 26 0.33 -14.20 -1.13
N ILE A 27 1.29 -14.97 -1.65
CA ILE A 27 2.49 -15.35 -0.91
C ILE A 27 3.39 -14.11 -0.70
N TYR A 28 3.46 -13.18 -1.65
CA TYR A 28 4.31 -11.98 -1.48
C TYR A 28 3.82 -11.08 -0.33
N PRO A 29 2.54 -10.67 -0.25
CA PRO A 29 2.07 -9.89 0.89
C PRO A 29 2.15 -10.64 2.22
N LEU A 30 2.03 -11.98 2.20
CA LEU A 30 2.10 -12.81 3.41
C LEU A 30 3.51 -12.80 3.98
N ILE A 31 4.52 -13.05 3.13
CA ILE A 31 5.92 -12.99 3.55
C ILE A 31 6.29 -11.56 3.94
N SER A 32 5.75 -10.54 3.25
CA SER A 32 5.93 -9.14 3.65
C SER A 32 5.41 -8.87 5.06
N PHE A 33 4.23 -9.39 5.42
CA PHE A 33 3.66 -9.22 6.74
C PHE A 33 4.56 -9.84 7.82
N VAL A 34 5.06 -11.06 7.58
CA VAL A 34 6.02 -11.72 8.48
C VAL A 34 7.33 -10.93 8.57
N GLY A 35 7.87 -10.47 7.44
CA GLY A 35 9.10 -9.68 7.40
C GLY A 35 8.98 -8.37 8.16
N VAL A 36 7.86 -7.65 7.99
CA VAL A 36 7.55 -6.45 8.77
C VAL A 36 7.47 -6.76 10.26
N ALA A 37 6.76 -7.82 10.66
CA ALA A 37 6.67 -8.22 12.06
C ALA A 37 8.05 -8.54 12.67
N LEU A 38 8.90 -9.28 11.94
CA LEU A 38 10.26 -9.60 12.38
C LEU A 38 11.12 -8.35 12.54
N VAL A 39 11.06 -7.40 11.59
CA VAL A 39 11.76 -6.11 11.71
C VAL A 39 11.23 -5.28 12.88
N SER A 40 9.92 -5.22 13.05
CA SER A 40 9.32 -4.53 14.20
C SER A 40 9.77 -5.13 15.53
N ILE A 41 9.80 -6.46 15.66
CA ILE A 41 10.30 -7.14 16.86
C ILE A 41 11.78 -6.86 17.06
N SER A 42 12.60 -6.97 16.01
CA SER A 42 14.06 -6.79 16.11
C SER A 42 14.45 -5.38 16.52
N PHE A 43 13.70 -4.36 16.10
CA PHE A 43 13.91 -2.99 16.53
C PHE A 43 13.28 -2.72 17.91
N ALA A 44 12.07 -3.22 18.20
CA ALA A 44 11.38 -2.95 19.45
C ALA A 44 12.08 -3.55 20.69
N VAL A 45 12.60 -4.77 20.60
CA VAL A 45 13.23 -5.47 21.74
C VAL A 45 14.39 -4.67 22.34
N PRO A 46 15.38 -4.19 21.57
CA PRO A 46 16.44 -3.33 22.10
C PRO A 46 15.91 -2.06 22.79
N PHE A 47 14.90 -1.40 22.24
CA PHE A 47 14.32 -0.20 22.86
C PHE A 47 13.65 -0.50 24.21
N LEU A 48 12.95 -1.62 24.32
CA LEU A 48 12.30 -2.06 25.55
C LEU A 48 13.32 -2.46 26.62
N VAL A 49 14.35 -3.24 26.25
CA VAL A 49 15.39 -3.72 27.18
C VAL A 49 16.26 -2.57 27.70
N THR A 50 16.58 -1.60 26.85
CA THR A 50 17.48 -0.48 27.22
C THR A 50 16.77 0.69 27.90
N GLY A 51 15.44 0.63 28.06
CA GLY A 51 14.64 1.74 28.61
C GLY A 51 14.75 3.02 27.78
N ALA A 52 15.09 2.93 26.49
CA ALA A 52 15.33 4.10 25.66
C ALA A 52 14.05 4.92 25.41
N PHE A 53 12.86 4.31 25.48
CA PHE A 53 11.57 5.02 25.42
C PHE A 53 11.36 6.02 26.57
N THR A 54 11.97 5.78 27.73
CA THR A 54 11.82 6.64 28.92
C THR A 54 12.94 7.67 29.05
N ARG A 55 13.94 7.65 28.16
CA ARG A 55 14.99 8.67 28.12
C ARG A 55 14.51 9.87 27.32
N THR A 56 13.54 10.60 27.88
CA THR A 56 13.34 12.00 27.50
C THR A 56 14.48 12.80 28.11
N THR A 57 15.45 13.19 27.30
CA THR A 57 16.45 14.18 27.72
C THR A 57 15.76 15.55 27.88
N GLU A 58 16.14 16.33 28.89
CA GLU A 58 15.63 17.69 29.12
C GLU A 58 15.81 18.63 27.90
N SER A 59 16.64 18.22 26.93
CA SER A 59 17.03 18.95 25.73
C SER A 59 16.37 18.48 24.40
N GLY A 60 15.37 17.58 24.45
CA GLY A 60 14.63 17.13 23.25
C GLY A 60 14.80 15.64 22.92
N VAL A 61 14.57 15.26 21.66
CA VAL A 61 14.74 13.87 21.19
C VAL A 61 16.22 13.60 20.92
N ASP A 62 16.76 12.57 21.58
CA ASP A 62 18.14 12.11 21.40
C ASP A 62 18.46 11.79 19.92
N PRO A 63 19.57 12.33 19.34
CA PRO A 63 19.95 12.06 17.95
C PRO A 63 20.08 10.58 17.61
N VAL A 64 20.51 9.74 18.55
CA VAL A 64 20.62 8.29 18.34
C VAL A 64 19.22 7.67 18.18
N THR A 65 18.28 8.08 19.03
CA THR A 65 16.87 7.69 18.93
C THR A 65 16.25 8.10 17.60
N LEU A 66 16.54 9.32 17.11
CA LEU A 66 16.07 9.78 15.80
C LEU A 66 16.68 8.96 14.65
N ALA A 67 17.99 8.70 14.69
CA ALA A 67 18.69 7.90 13.68
C ALA A 67 18.16 6.46 13.64
N LEU A 68 17.92 5.83 14.80
CA LEU A 68 17.33 4.50 14.88
C LEU A 68 15.89 4.47 14.37
N GLY A 69 15.08 5.50 14.68
CA GLY A 69 13.73 5.63 14.15
C GLY A 69 13.72 5.79 12.62
N PHE A 70 14.66 6.57 12.07
CA PHE A 70 14.85 6.67 10.63
C PHE A 70 15.27 5.33 10.01
N ALA A 71 16.27 4.67 10.59
CA ALA A 71 16.73 3.35 10.12
C ALA A 71 15.58 2.33 10.13
N TYR A 72 14.77 2.32 11.19
CA TYR A 72 13.57 1.50 11.27
C TYR A 72 12.60 1.76 10.11
N TYR A 73 12.28 3.02 9.82
CA TYR A 73 11.41 3.37 8.68
C TYR A 73 12.00 2.92 7.34
N VAL A 74 13.30 3.15 7.12
CA VAL A 74 13.97 2.75 5.88
C VAL A 74 13.92 1.23 5.70
N VAL A 75 14.20 0.46 6.76
CA VAL A 75 14.18 -1.01 6.69
C VAL A 75 12.76 -1.52 6.44
N ILE A 76 11.76 -1.03 7.18
CA ILE A 76 10.36 -1.41 6.95
C ILE A 76 9.90 -1.08 5.53
N TYR A 77 10.18 0.13 5.04
CA TYR A 77 9.79 0.51 3.69
C TYR A 77 10.53 -0.31 2.64
N THR A 78 11.80 -0.65 2.87
CA THR A 78 12.54 -1.55 1.97
C THR A 78 11.86 -2.91 1.89
N VAL A 79 11.48 -3.51 3.03
CA VAL A 79 10.75 -4.78 3.07
C VAL A 79 9.44 -4.66 2.30
N ILE A 80 8.59 -3.69 2.64
CA ILE A 80 7.27 -3.51 2.00
C ILE A 80 7.41 -3.30 0.49
N PHE A 81 8.29 -2.40 0.07
CA PHE A 81 8.49 -2.10 -1.35
C PHE A 81 9.14 -3.26 -2.10
N PHE A 82 9.98 -4.07 -1.47
CA PHE A 82 10.54 -5.28 -2.07
C PHE A 82 9.45 -6.29 -2.43
N PHE A 83 8.59 -6.64 -1.46
CA PHE A 83 7.51 -7.59 -1.71
C PHE A 83 6.42 -7.02 -2.63
N ASN A 84 6.12 -5.73 -2.56
CA ASN A 84 5.23 -5.07 -3.52
C ASN A 84 5.82 -5.10 -4.94
N THR A 85 7.13 -4.88 -5.09
CA THR A 85 7.82 -4.99 -6.40
C THR A 85 7.74 -6.41 -6.93
N ALA A 86 7.91 -7.43 -6.08
CA ALA A 86 7.80 -8.82 -6.46
C ALA A 86 6.37 -9.18 -6.92
N LEU A 87 5.36 -8.76 -6.15
CA LEU A 87 3.94 -8.91 -6.47
C LEU A 87 3.59 -8.25 -7.80
N VAL A 88 3.97 -6.98 -7.98
CA VAL A 88 3.68 -6.21 -9.20
C VAL A 88 4.39 -6.81 -10.40
N GLY A 89 5.64 -7.26 -10.25
CA GLY A 89 6.38 -7.96 -11.30
C GLY A 89 5.69 -9.24 -11.76
N ALA A 90 5.26 -10.09 -10.82
CA ALA A 90 4.50 -11.30 -11.14
C ALA A 90 3.13 -10.98 -11.76
N ALA A 91 2.46 -9.94 -11.26
CA ALA A 91 1.18 -9.48 -11.81
C ALA A 91 1.32 -8.98 -13.26
N MET A 92 2.40 -8.24 -13.59
CA MET A 92 2.67 -7.81 -14.97
C MET A 92 2.83 -9.00 -15.92
N ILE A 93 3.62 -10.02 -15.54
CA ILE A 93 3.77 -11.26 -16.33
C ILE A 93 2.41 -11.92 -16.59
N ARG A 94 1.57 -12.03 -15.56
CA ARG A 94 0.22 -12.60 -15.68
C ARG A 94 -0.67 -11.77 -16.60
N LEU A 95 -0.63 -10.45 -16.46
CA LEU A 95 -1.42 -9.54 -17.28
C LEU A 95 -1.04 -9.64 -18.76
N ASP A 96 0.24 -9.84 -19.05
CA ASP A 96 0.75 -10.06 -20.42
C ASP A 96 0.42 -11.47 -20.97
N GLY A 97 -0.32 -12.29 -20.21
CA GLY A 97 -0.75 -13.64 -20.62
C GLY A 97 0.23 -14.76 -20.27
N GLY A 98 1.33 -14.43 -19.58
CA GLY A 98 2.29 -15.42 -19.08
C GLY A 98 1.81 -16.15 -17.82
N ASN A 99 2.58 -17.16 -17.40
CA ASN A 99 2.37 -17.88 -16.15
C ASN A 99 3.51 -17.55 -15.18
N PRO A 100 3.35 -16.59 -14.25
CA PRO A 100 4.40 -16.22 -13.31
C PRO A 100 4.65 -17.35 -12.31
N THR A 101 5.91 -17.55 -11.95
CA THR A 101 6.30 -18.32 -10.77
C THR A 101 6.64 -17.37 -9.62
N LEU A 102 6.63 -17.88 -8.38
CA LEU A 102 7.15 -17.13 -7.22
C LEU A 102 8.58 -16.62 -7.43
N SER A 103 9.41 -17.43 -8.08
CA SER A 103 10.81 -17.10 -8.35
C SER A 103 10.96 -15.89 -9.27
N ASP A 104 10.03 -15.70 -10.21
CA ASP A 104 10.08 -14.59 -11.16
C ASP A 104 9.88 -13.26 -10.46
N GLY A 105 8.88 -13.17 -9.57
CA GLY A 105 8.63 -11.96 -8.79
C GLY A 105 9.81 -11.60 -7.89
N PHE A 106 10.36 -12.58 -7.17
CA PHE A 106 11.54 -12.35 -6.33
C PHE A 106 12.78 -11.94 -7.12
N ARG A 107 13.01 -12.55 -8.29
CA ARG A 107 14.13 -12.20 -9.17
C ARG A 107 14.00 -10.77 -9.69
N ILE A 108 12.78 -10.36 -10.08
CA ILE A 108 12.49 -8.97 -10.49
C ILE A 108 12.80 -8.02 -9.33
N ALA A 109 12.25 -8.27 -8.13
CA ALA A 109 12.48 -7.41 -6.97
C ALA A 109 13.96 -7.31 -6.59
N ALA A 110 14.70 -8.43 -6.60
CA ALA A 110 16.12 -8.47 -6.32
C ALA A 110 16.93 -7.64 -7.32
N SER A 111 16.59 -7.72 -8.61
CA SER A 111 17.25 -6.91 -9.65
C SER A 111 17.02 -5.39 -9.50
N ARG A 112 16.02 -4.99 -8.70
CA ARG A 112 15.67 -3.59 -8.42
C ARG A 112 16.04 -3.15 -7.00
N LEU A 113 16.71 -3.99 -6.22
CA LEU A 113 16.99 -3.74 -4.81
C LEU A 113 17.65 -2.37 -4.53
N PRO A 114 18.66 -1.89 -5.29
CA PRO A 114 19.23 -0.57 -5.04
C PRO A 114 18.22 0.58 -5.22
N ALA A 115 17.35 0.48 -6.22
CA ALA A 115 16.33 1.48 -6.48
C ALA A 115 15.22 1.42 -5.42
N ILE A 116 14.87 0.23 -4.93
CA ILE A 116 13.91 0.01 -3.84
C ILE A 116 14.42 0.65 -2.54
N ILE A 117 15.69 0.41 -2.15
CA ILE A 117 16.30 1.00 -0.96
C ILE A 117 16.33 2.53 -1.08
N GLY A 118 16.74 3.05 -2.24
CA GLY A 118 16.75 4.49 -2.48
C GLY A 118 15.35 5.11 -2.39
N TYR A 119 14.34 4.42 -2.92
CA TYR A 119 12.95 4.88 -2.80
C TYR A 119 12.43 4.80 -1.36
N ALA A 120 12.77 3.74 -0.62
CA ALA A 120 12.46 3.60 0.80
C ALA A 120 13.03 4.74 1.63
N ALA A 121 14.28 5.15 1.37
CA ALA A 121 14.91 6.29 2.03
C ALA A 121 14.18 7.61 1.73
N LEU A 122 13.79 7.85 0.46
CA LEU A 122 13.00 9.04 0.09
C LEU A 122 11.64 9.05 0.77
N ALA A 123 10.91 7.93 0.73
CA ALA A 123 9.61 7.79 1.37
C ALA A 123 9.68 7.98 2.89
N ALA A 124 10.71 7.42 3.53
CA ALA A 124 10.95 7.59 4.97
C ALA A 124 11.21 9.07 5.30
N THR A 125 12.04 9.73 4.49
CA THR A 125 12.36 11.15 4.66
C THR A 125 11.11 12.01 4.55
N VAL A 126 10.30 11.84 3.49
CA VAL A 126 9.07 12.60 3.30
C VAL A 126 8.08 12.34 4.44
N GLY A 127 7.91 11.08 4.86
CA GLY A 127 7.05 10.72 5.98
C GLY A 127 7.46 11.41 7.28
N MET A 128 8.75 11.39 7.62
CA MET A 128 9.26 12.06 8.83
C MET A 128 9.14 13.57 8.75
N VAL A 129 9.43 14.18 7.59
CA VAL A 129 9.32 15.63 7.40
C VAL A 129 7.87 16.09 7.53
N LEU A 130 6.92 15.41 6.87
CA LEU A 130 5.50 15.74 6.99
C LEU A 130 5.01 15.60 8.43
N ARG A 131 5.45 14.55 9.14
CA ARG A 131 5.14 14.37 10.57
C ARG A 131 5.69 15.50 11.43
N ALA A 132 6.96 15.85 11.27
CA ALA A 132 7.61 16.91 12.03
C ALA A 132 6.97 18.29 11.80
N ILE A 133 6.48 18.56 10.59
CA ILE A 133 5.71 19.77 10.29
C ILE A 133 4.33 19.68 10.93
N SER A 134 3.63 18.55 10.80
CA SER A 134 2.28 18.36 11.34
C SER A 134 2.20 18.54 12.85
N GLU A 135 3.25 18.18 13.59
CA GLU A 135 3.34 18.32 15.05
C GLU A 135 3.51 19.79 15.50
N ARG A 136 3.91 20.70 14.60
CA ARG A 136 4.25 22.10 14.91
C ARG A 136 3.24 23.11 14.39
N VAL A 137 2.20 22.67 13.69
CA VAL A 137 1.22 23.55 13.04
C VAL A 137 -0.16 23.40 13.67
N GLY A 138 -0.93 24.49 13.69
CA GLY A 138 -2.35 24.48 14.07
C GLY A 138 -3.24 23.78 13.03
N LEU A 139 -4.54 23.71 13.28
CA LEU A 139 -5.53 23.00 12.45
C LEU A 139 -5.44 23.33 10.94
N LEU A 140 -5.26 24.61 10.58
CA LEU A 140 -5.14 25.02 9.18
C LEU A 140 -3.84 24.49 8.53
N GLY A 141 -2.75 24.44 9.28
CA GLY A 141 -1.50 23.87 8.77
C GLY A 141 -1.57 22.35 8.62
N GLN A 142 -2.28 21.66 9.51
CA GLN A 142 -2.54 20.21 9.37
C GLN A 142 -3.31 19.89 8.08
N LEU A 143 -4.27 20.74 7.71
CA LEU A 143 -4.98 20.60 6.43
C LEU A 143 -4.01 20.71 5.24
N VAL A 144 -3.12 21.69 5.25
CA VAL A 144 -2.12 21.88 4.19
C VAL A 144 -1.14 20.71 4.13
N VAL A 145 -0.61 20.25 5.27
CA VAL A 145 0.27 19.06 5.35
C VAL A 145 -0.45 17.83 4.82
N GLY A 146 -1.73 17.66 5.15
CA GLY A 146 -2.58 16.59 4.62
C GLY A 146 -2.70 16.63 3.09
N LEU A 147 -2.88 17.83 2.51
CA LEU A 147 -2.93 18.00 1.04
C LEU A 147 -1.58 17.68 0.38
N ILE A 148 -0.46 18.06 0.99
CA ILE A 148 0.88 17.72 0.51
C ILE A 148 1.09 16.19 0.57
N GLY A 149 0.71 15.56 1.67
CA GLY A 149 0.75 14.11 1.82
C GLY A 149 -0.13 13.39 0.77
N PHE A 150 -1.32 13.94 0.49
CA PHE A 150 -2.18 13.44 -0.58
C PHE A 150 -1.51 13.56 -1.95
N ALA A 151 -0.93 14.73 -2.27
CA ALA A 151 -0.21 14.94 -3.52
C ALA A 151 1.00 13.99 -3.66
N TRP A 152 1.72 13.72 -2.58
CA TRP A 152 2.80 12.74 -2.54
C TRP A 152 2.30 11.32 -2.83
N ASN A 153 1.21 10.89 -2.18
CA ASN A 153 0.59 9.58 -2.42
C ASN A 153 0.14 9.42 -3.87
N VAL A 154 -0.45 10.47 -4.46
CA VAL A 154 -0.80 10.50 -5.87
C VAL A 154 0.46 10.37 -6.72
N ALA A 155 1.45 11.26 -6.55
CA ALA A 155 2.66 11.27 -7.36
C ALA A 155 3.42 9.94 -7.33
N THR A 156 3.36 9.21 -6.22
CA THR A 156 4.09 7.95 -6.01
C THR A 156 3.29 6.69 -6.34
N PHE A 157 2.02 6.83 -6.73
CA PHE A 157 1.10 5.71 -6.88
C PHE A 157 1.54 4.66 -7.92
N LEU A 158 2.25 5.07 -8.99
CA LEU A 158 2.77 4.17 -10.03
C LEU A 158 4.28 3.91 -9.91
N VAL A 159 4.93 4.30 -8.81
CA VAL A 159 6.39 4.13 -8.65
C VAL A 159 6.80 2.67 -8.71
N VAL A 160 6.08 1.77 -8.03
CA VAL A 160 6.43 0.34 -8.00
C VAL A 160 6.40 -0.28 -9.40
N PRO A 161 5.32 -0.15 -10.21
CA PRO A 161 5.33 -0.59 -11.61
C PRO A 161 6.45 0.04 -12.46
N VAL A 162 6.75 1.33 -12.27
CA VAL A 162 7.84 1.99 -12.99
C VAL A 162 9.20 1.38 -12.62
N LEU A 163 9.46 1.13 -11.33
CA LEU A 163 10.69 0.48 -10.87
C LEU A 163 10.83 -0.93 -11.46
N VAL A 164 9.73 -1.68 -11.51
CA VAL A 164 9.68 -3.02 -12.10
C VAL A 164 10.07 -2.97 -13.58
N VAL A 165 9.32 -2.21 -14.38
CA VAL A 165 9.36 -2.28 -15.84
C VAL A 165 10.50 -1.44 -16.41
N GLU A 166 10.69 -0.21 -15.94
CA GLU A 166 11.64 0.73 -16.54
C GLU A 166 13.04 0.63 -15.92
N GLY A 167 13.17 0.02 -14.73
CA GLY A 167 14.47 -0.19 -14.08
C GLY A 167 15.23 1.09 -13.73
N VAL A 168 14.52 2.21 -13.61
CA VAL A 168 15.08 3.53 -13.34
C VAL A 168 15.37 3.73 -11.84
N GLY A 169 16.22 4.72 -11.54
CA GLY A 169 16.49 5.13 -10.15
C GLY A 169 15.25 5.72 -9.45
N PRO A 170 15.28 5.84 -8.11
CA PRO A 170 14.10 6.17 -7.30
C PRO A 170 13.51 7.55 -7.59
N VAL A 171 14.36 8.57 -7.83
CA VAL A 171 13.89 9.93 -8.17
C VAL A 171 13.22 9.94 -9.54
N GLU A 172 13.81 9.26 -10.52
CA GLU A 172 13.25 9.18 -11.86
C GLU A 172 11.94 8.38 -11.86
N ALA A 173 11.85 7.32 -11.05
CA ALA A 173 10.62 6.55 -10.88
C ALA A 173 9.46 7.42 -10.38
N ILE A 174 9.70 8.32 -9.42
CA ILE A 174 8.70 9.27 -8.93
C ILE A 174 8.29 10.26 -10.03
N LYS A 175 9.26 10.85 -10.74
CA LYS A 175 8.98 11.77 -11.85
C LYS A 175 8.15 11.11 -12.95
N ARG A 176 8.53 9.89 -13.32
CA ARG A 176 7.83 9.10 -14.33
C ARG A 176 6.42 8.72 -13.87
N SER A 177 6.25 8.26 -12.63
CA SER A 177 4.94 7.97 -12.02
C SER A 177 4.04 9.20 -12.07
N ALA A 178 4.52 10.36 -11.60
CA ALA A 178 3.77 11.61 -11.65
C ALA A 178 3.47 12.06 -13.09
N GLY A 179 4.41 11.86 -14.02
CA GLY A 179 4.24 12.18 -15.43
C GLY A 179 3.19 11.32 -16.13
N LEU A 180 3.19 10.01 -15.89
CA LEU A 180 2.14 9.10 -16.35
C LEU A 180 0.80 9.54 -15.75
N LEU A 181 0.73 9.76 -14.44
CA LEU A 181 -0.49 10.21 -13.78
C LEU A 181 -1.05 11.52 -14.35
N ARG A 182 -0.18 12.50 -14.59
CA ARG A 182 -0.58 13.77 -15.19
C ARG A 182 -1.10 13.60 -16.63
N LYS A 183 -0.46 12.76 -17.44
CA LYS A 183 -0.82 12.55 -18.86
C LYS A 183 -2.16 11.84 -19.01
N THR A 184 -2.39 10.79 -18.24
CA THR A 184 -3.59 9.93 -18.40
C THR A 184 -4.72 10.28 -17.43
N TRP A 185 -4.46 11.03 -16.34
CA TRP A 185 -5.46 11.23 -15.28
C TRP A 185 -5.64 12.68 -14.76
N GLY A 186 -4.78 13.64 -15.15
CA GLY A 186 -5.00 15.10 -14.99
C GLY A 186 -5.65 15.58 -13.67
N GLU A 187 -6.55 16.57 -13.74
CA GLU A 187 -7.30 17.12 -12.58
C GLU A 187 -8.33 16.12 -11.98
N GLN A 188 -8.58 14.99 -12.64
CA GLN A 188 -9.67 14.06 -12.28
C GLN A 188 -9.25 13.01 -11.24
N LEU A 189 -7.94 12.93 -10.95
CA LEU A 189 -7.32 12.01 -9.99
C LEU A 189 -7.88 12.14 -8.56
N ILE A 190 -8.32 13.34 -8.18
CA ILE A 190 -8.86 13.66 -6.85
C ILE A 190 -10.17 12.88 -6.57
N GLY A 191 -10.86 12.37 -7.60
CA GLY A 191 -12.18 11.74 -7.46
C GLY A 191 -12.23 10.22 -7.40
N ASN A 192 -11.10 9.51 -7.61
CA ASN A 192 -11.07 8.07 -7.85
C ASN A 192 -10.36 7.29 -6.72
N VAL A 193 -10.86 7.42 -5.49
CA VAL A 193 -10.48 6.52 -4.39
C VAL A 193 -11.18 5.18 -4.63
N GLY A 194 -10.57 4.34 -5.45
CA GLY A 194 -11.17 3.11 -5.96
C GLY A 194 -11.14 1.97 -4.95
N ILE A 195 -9.95 1.39 -4.77
CA ILE A 195 -9.78 0.13 -4.02
C ILE A 195 -9.65 0.37 -2.52
N GLY A 196 -8.89 1.41 -2.11
CA GLY A 196 -8.71 1.74 -0.71
C GLY A 196 -10.02 2.05 0.01
N LEU A 197 -10.98 2.67 -0.67
CA LEU A 197 -12.31 2.92 -0.12
C LEU A 197 -13.09 1.62 0.08
N VAL A 198 -13.06 0.70 -0.90
CA VAL A 198 -13.77 -0.58 -0.81
C VAL A 198 -13.23 -1.41 0.35
N PHE A 199 -11.91 -1.61 0.43
CA PHE A 199 -11.30 -2.36 1.52
C PHE A 199 -11.40 -1.62 2.86
N GLY A 200 -11.35 -0.29 2.87
CA GLY A 200 -11.58 0.52 4.07
C GLY A 200 -12.98 0.33 4.65
N LEU A 201 -14.02 0.36 3.82
CA LEU A 201 -15.40 0.11 4.24
C LEU A 201 -15.62 -1.34 4.69
N LEU A 202 -15.01 -2.31 4.00
CA LEU A 202 -15.06 -3.72 4.44
C LEU A 202 -14.39 -3.91 5.79
N THR A 203 -13.22 -3.31 5.99
CA THR A 203 -12.48 -3.37 7.25
C THR A 203 -13.27 -2.71 8.38
N LEU A 204 -13.87 -1.54 8.12
CA LEU A 204 -14.77 -0.87 9.07
C LEU A 204 -15.95 -1.76 9.45
N GLY A 205 -16.61 -2.40 8.46
CA GLY A 205 -17.71 -3.34 8.71
C GLY A 205 -17.28 -4.52 9.59
N VAL A 206 -16.10 -5.09 9.33
CA VAL A 206 -15.54 -6.18 10.14
C VAL A 206 -15.24 -5.73 11.57
N PHE A 207 -14.71 -4.52 11.78
CA PHE A 207 -14.52 -3.98 13.12
C PHE A 207 -15.83 -3.75 13.87
N ILE A 208 -16.87 -3.25 13.20
CA ILE A 208 -18.19 -3.04 13.82
C ILE A 208 -18.79 -4.39 14.22
N VAL A 209 -18.93 -5.33 13.28
CA VAL A 209 -19.56 -6.63 13.54
C VAL A 209 -18.73 -7.46 14.52
N GLY A 210 -17.41 -7.52 14.33
CA GLY A 210 -16.52 -8.25 15.20
C GLY A 210 -16.40 -7.63 16.59
N GLY A 211 -16.38 -6.31 16.70
CA GLY A 211 -16.39 -5.60 17.98
C GLY A 211 -17.66 -5.86 18.79
N LEU A 212 -18.83 -5.84 18.12
CA LEU A 212 -20.10 -6.22 18.75
C LEU A 212 -20.11 -7.69 19.19
N LEU A 213 -19.57 -8.60 18.36
CA LEU A 213 -19.45 -10.02 18.71
C LEU A 213 -18.53 -10.23 19.92
N VAL A 214 -17.38 -9.56 19.96
CA VAL A 214 -16.44 -9.60 21.10
C VAL A 214 -17.13 -9.10 22.37
N ALA A 215 -17.82 -7.96 22.31
CA ALA A 215 -18.53 -7.40 23.46
C ALA A 215 -19.63 -8.35 23.98
N LEU A 216 -20.39 -8.96 23.07
CA LEU A 216 -21.42 -9.94 23.41
C LEU A 216 -20.82 -11.20 24.05
N LEU A 217 -19.73 -11.74 23.50
CA LEU A 217 -19.12 -12.95 24.03
C LEU A 217 -18.36 -12.71 25.34
N ALA A 218 -17.87 -11.49 25.56
CA ALA A 218 -17.25 -11.07 26.82
C ALA A 218 -18.21 -11.03 28.01
N SER A 219 -19.51 -10.78 27.78
CA SER A 219 -20.50 -10.88 28.85
C SER A 219 -20.83 -12.32 29.24
N ILE A 220 -20.46 -13.30 28.40
CA ILE A 220 -20.68 -14.73 28.64
C ILE A 220 -19.45 -15.37 29.28
N SER A 221 -18.26 -15.21 28.68
CA SER A 221 -17.01 -15.72 29.25
C SER A 221 -15.77 -15.04 28.67
N GLY A 222 -14.72 -14.91 29.49
CA GLY A 222 -13.43 -14.36 29.04
C GLY A 222 -12.76 -15.20 27.94
N LEU A 223 -12.94 -16.53 27.95
CA LEU A 223 -12.40 -17.39 26.90
C LEU A 223 -13.08 -17.16 25.55
N LEU A 224 -14.42 -17.04 25.52
CA LEU A 224 -15.14 -16.74 24.27
C LEU A 224 -14.79 -15.35 23.74
N ALA A 225 -14.59 -14.37 24.62
CA ALA A 225 -14.09 -13.05 24.23
C ALA A 225 -12.71 -13.13 23.57
N LEU A 226 -11.77 -13.88 24.18
CA LEU A 226 -10.43 -14.05 23.63
C LEU A 226 -10.48 -14.70 22.24
N VAL A 227 -11.28 -15.77 22.08
CA VAL A 227 -11.47 -16.44 20.79
C VAL A 227 -12.04 -15.47 19.74
N ALA A 228 -13.02 -14.64 20.13
CA ALA A 228 -13.60 -13.63 19.25
C ALA A 228 -12.60 -12.54 18.83
N VAL A 229 -11.74 -12.09 19.76
CA VAL A 229 -10.67 -11.12 19.47
C VAL A 229 -9.67 -11.72 18.49
N VAL A 230 -9.24 -12.97 18.71
CA VAL A 230 -8.33 -13.66 17.79
C VAL A 230 -8.97 -13.81 16.40
N ALA A 231 -10.24 -14.21 16.33
CA ALA A 231 -10.97 -14.32 15.07
C ALA A 231 -11.07 -12.97 14.34
N LEU A 232 -11.33 -11.87 15.07
CA LEU A 232 -11.36 -10.53 14.51
C LEU A 232 -9.99 -10.12 13.94
N ILE A 233 -8.90 -10.36 14.68
CA ILE A 233 -7.53 -10.06 14.22
C ILE A 233 -7.23 -10.84 12.94
N VAL A 234 -7.56 -12.13 12.90
CA VAL A 234 -7.35 -12.97 11.70
C VAL A 234 -8.18 -12.47 10.52
N ALA A 235 -9.45 -12.10 10.73
CA ALA A 235 -10.31 -11.57 9.68
C ALA A 235 -9.75 -10.26 9.09
N VAL A 236 -9.30 -9.34 9.94
CA VAL A 236 -8.66 -8.08 9.51
C VAL A 236 -7.35 -8.35 8.78
N ALA A 237 -6.52 -9.28 9.27
CA ALA A 237 -5.27 -9.67 8.62
C ALA A 237 -5.50 -10.25 7.22
N ILE A 238 -6.50 -11.14 7.05
CA ILE A 238 -6.89 -11.69 5.75
C ILE A 238 -7.36 -10.58 4.81
N LEU A 239 -8.20 -9.66 5.29
CA LEU A 239 -8.68 -8.54 4.47
C LEU A 239 -7.52 -7.62 4.03
N ALA A 240 -6.59 -7.31 4.94
CA ALA A 240 -5.41 -6.52 4.62
C ALA A 240 -4.51 -7.22 3.59
N LEU A 241 -4.31 -8.53 3.74
CA LEU A 241 -3.53 -9.35 2.82
C LEU A 241 -4.12 -9.34 1.40
N VAL A 242 -5.41 -9.62 1.28
CA VAL A 242 -6.12 -9.62 -0.01
C VAL A 242 -6.16 -8.21 -0.60
N GLY A 243 -6.37 -7.19 0.23
CA GLY A 243 -6.38 -5.78 -0.20
C GLY A 243 -5.03 -5.32 -0.74
N SER A 244 -3.94 -5.73 -0.11
CA SER A 244 -2.58 -5.47 -0.60
C SER A 244 -2.32 -6.13 -1.95
N ALA A 245 -2.67 -7.43 -2.09
CA ALA A 245 -2.52 -8.15 -3.36
C ALA A 245 -3.32 -7.50 -4.49
N VAL A 246 -4.60 -7.20 -4.23
CA VAL A 246 -5.51 -6.52 -5.17
C VAL A 246 -4.99 -5.13 -5.53
N GLY A 247 -4.46 -4.38 -4.56
CA GLY A 247 -3.85 -3.07 -4.80
C GLY A 247 -2.63 -3.13 -5.72
N GLY A 248 -1.75 -4.13 -5.54
CA GLY A 248 -0.59 -4.34 -6.42
C GLY A 248 -0.97 -4.76 -7.84
N ILE A 249 -1.94 -5.67 -7.99
CA ILE A 249 -2.46 -6.06 -9.31
C ILE A 249 -3.08 -4.85 -10.02
N PHE A 250 -3.83 -4.03 -9.28
CA PHE A 250 -4.45 -2.84 -9.83
C PHE A 250 -3.42 -1.82 -10.31
N THR A 251 -2.40 -1.51 -9.52
CA THR A 251 -1.34 -0.57 -9.94
C THR A 251 -0.58 -1.11 -11.15
N ALA A 252 -0.35 -2.42 -11.25
CA ALA A 252 0.20 -3.06 -12.43
C ALA A 252 -0.69 -2.84 -13.68
N SER A 253 -1.99 -3.12 -13.57
CA SER A 253 -2.94 -2.92 -14.68
C SER A 253 -3.03 -1.45 -15.12
N LEU A 254 -2.97 -0.52 -14.16
CA LEU A 254 -3.03 0.91 -14.43
C LEU A 254 -1.78 1.40 -15.14
N TYR A 255 -0.62 0.94 -14.70
CA TYR A 255 0.64 1.24 -15.37
C TYR A 255 0.65 0.71 -16.81
N ARG A 256 0.22 -0.53 -17.01
CA ARG A 256 0.12 -1.13 -18.35
C ARG A 256 -0.81 -0.30 -19.24
N TYR A 257 -2.01 0.03 -18.77
CA TYR A 257 -2.93 0.89 -19.51
C TYR A 257 -2.32 2.25 -19.85
N ALA A 258 -1.59 2.88 -18.93
CA ALA A 258 -0.93 4.17 -19.15
C ALA A 258 0.13 4.14 -20.26
N THR A 259 0.73 2.98 -20.49
CA THR A 259 1.89 2.81 -21.37
C THR A 259 1.53 2.15 -22.70
N THR A 260 0.56 1.23 -22.72
CA THR A 260 0.17 0.45 -23.90
C THR A 260 -1.24 0.77 -24.41
N GLY A 261 -2.08 1.44 -23.61
CA GLY A 261 -3.51 1.61 -23.88
C GLY A 261 -4.36 0.36 -23.60
N ASP A 262 -3.76 -0.73 -23.14
CA ASP A 262 -4.42 -1.99 -22.79
C ASP A 262 -4.21 -2.32 -21.30
N ALA A 263 -5.29 -2.60 -20.58
CA ALA A 263 -5.26 -2.96 -19.16
C ALA A 263 -5.13 -4.48 -18.91
N GLY A 264 -5.22 -5.28 -19.96
CA GLY A 264 -5.14 -6.74 -19.95
C GLY A 264 -6.49 -7.45 -20.03
N PRO A 265 -6.49 -8.75 -20.40
CA PRO A 265 -7.71 -9.46 -20.81
C PRO A 265 -8.77 -9.62 -19.72
N MET A 266 -8.36 -9.56 -18.44
CA MET A 266 -9.25 -9.66 -17.28
C MET A 266 -9.82 -8.30 -16.84
N PHE A 267 -9.32 -7.21 -17.42
CA PHE A 267 -9.83 -5.86 -17.22
C PHE A 267 -10.54 -5.43 -18.50
N GLN A 268 -11.84 -5.17 -18.44
CA GLN A 268 -12.51 -4.54 -19.57
C GLN A 268 -11.88 -3.16 -19.78
N THR A 269 -11.24 -2.96 -20.95
CA THR A 269 -10.59 -1.69 -21.30
C THR A 269 -11.56 -0.54 -21.18
N GLU A 270 -12.85 -0.76 -21.44
CA GLU A 270 -13.91 0.21 -21.22
C GLU A 270 -14.18 0.52 -19.75
N THR A 271 -14.12 -0.44 -18.82
CA THR A 271 -14.29 -0.20 -17.37
C THR A 271 -13.08 0.52 -16.78
N VAL A 272 -11.89 0.17 -17.26
CA VAL A 272 -10.65 0.86 -16.90
C VAL A 272 -10.70 2.28 -17.48
N ALA A 273 -10.90 2.45 -18.78
CA ALA A 273 -11.09 3.75 -19.43
C ALA A 273 -12.29 4.56 -18.86
N ALA A 274 -13.36 3.92 -18.41
CA ALA A 274 -14.53 4.57 -17.82
C ALA A 274 -14.32 4.94 -16.35
N ALA A 275 -13.40 4.29 -15.63
CA ALA A 275 -12.86 4.89 -14.41
C ALA A 275 -12.23 6.27 -14.71
N PHE A 276 -11.92 6.55 -15.97
CA PHE A 276 -11.19 7.71 -16.46
C PHE A 276 -11.99 8.62 -17.42
N ARG A 277 -13.29 8.37 -17.66
CA ARG A 277 -14.12 9.26 -18.51
C ARG A 277 -14.80 10.39 -17.71
N PRO A 278 -14.83 11.63 -18.25
CA PRO A 278 -15.52 12.76 -17.64
C PRO A 278 -17.03 12.55 -17.62
N LYS A 279 -17.70 13.14 -16.62
CA LYS A 279 -19.16 13.32 -16.65
C LYS A 279 -19.44 14.43 -17.69
N GLY A 280 -19.74 14.07 -18.93
CA GLY A 280 -20.20 15.07 -19.91
C GLY A 280 -20.14 14.77 -21.41
N SER A 281 -19.61 13.65 -21.90
CA SER A 281 -19.72 13.33 -23.33
C SER A 281 -20.91 12.40 -23.58
N ARG A 282 -22.10 13.00 -23.74
CA ARG A 282 -23.11 12.46 -24.65
C ARG A 282 -22.84 13.01 -26.04
#